data_AF-A0A7L3SA65-F1
#
_entry.id   AF-A0A7L3SA65-F1
#
_cell.length_a   1.000
_cell.length_b   1.000
_cell.length_c   1.000
_cell.angle_alpha   90.00
_cell.angle_beta   90.00
_cell.angle_gamma   90.00
#
_symmetry.space_group_name_H-M   'P 1'
#
loop_
_entity.id
_entity.type
_entity.pdbx_description
1 polymer ?
#
loop_
_entity_poly.entity_id
_entity_poly.type
_entity_poly.pdbx_seq_one_letter_code
_entity_poly.pdbx_strand_id
1 'polypeptide(L)' 'MACNDLCRPCGPTPLANSCNEPCVRQCEDSRVVIQPPTVQVTLPGPILTSFPQ' A
#
# COMPACT_ATOMS: atom_id res chain seq x y z
N MET A 1 6.36 11.23 4.78
CA MET A 1 6.93 9.87 4.68
C MET A 1 8.26 9.88 5.38
N ALA A 2 8.26 9.64 6.68
CA ALA A 2 9.48 9.51 7.45
C ALA A 2 9.34 8.25 8.29
N CYS A 3 10.35 7.38 8.23
CA CYS A 3 10.48 6.30 9.18
C CYS A 3 11.25 6.85 10.37
N ASN A 4 10.72 6.66 11.57
CA ASN A 4 11.42 7.09 12.77
C ASN A 4 12.42 6.02 13.16
N ASP A 5 13.67 6.44 13.28
CA ASP A 5 14.76 5.59 13.69
C ASP A 5 14.72 5.40 15.21
N LEU A 6 14.00 4.37 15.67
CA LEU A 6 13.96 4.02 17.10
C LEU A 6 15.23 3.30 17.59
N CYS A 7 16.17 3.02 16.70
CA CYS A 7 17.38 2.27 17.02
C CYS A 7 18.51 3.21 17.44
N ARG A 8 19.02 3.03 18.66
CA ARG A 8 20.24 3.71 19.10
C ARG A 8 21.46 3.12 18.37
N PRO A 9 22.44 3.94 17.97
CA PRO A 9 23.72 3.43 17.52
C PRO A 9 24.38 2.69 18.68
N CYS A 10 24.67 1.41 18.48
CA CYS A 10 25.48 0.63 19.41
C CYS A 10 26.87 1.26 19.44
N GLY A 11 27.30 1.70 20.63
CA GLY A 11 28.55 2.43 20.80
C GLY A 11 29.78 1.60 20.42
N PRO A 12 30.97 2.24 20.34
CA PRO A 12 32.20 1.55 19.99
C PRO A 12 32.77 0.83 21.22
N THR A 13 32.19 -0.29 21.64
CA THR A 13 32.80 -1.13 22.68
C THR A 13 32.61 -2.63 22.41
N PRO A 14 33.68 -3.44 22.51
CA PRO A 14 33.62 -4.87 22.29
C PRO A 14 33.20 -5.54 23.59
N LEU A 15 31.94 -5.40 23.97
CA LEU A 15 31.38 -6.20 25.04
C LEU A 15 30.29 -7.07 24.43
N ALA A 16 30.39 -8.37 24.65
CA ALA A 16 29.61 -9.46 24.05
C ALA A 16 28.09 -9.44 24.36
N ASN A 17 27.52 -8.28 24.65
CA ASN A 17 26.10 -7.97 24.65
C ASN A 17 25.84 -6.91 23.55
N SER A 18 26.16 -7.29 22.31
CA SER A 18 25.91 -6.49 21.12
C SER A 18 24.40 -6.46 20.85
N CYS A 19 23.69 -5.45 21.34
CA CYS A 19 22.39 -4.99 20.83
C CYS A 19 21.53 -6.06 20.12
N ASN A 20 21.19 -7.15 20.81
CA ASN A 20 20.40 -8.24 20.25
C ASN A 20 18.90 -7.93 20.26
N GLU A 21 18.51 -6.76 20.76
CA GLU A 21 17.14 -6.28 20.72
C GLU A 21 16.74 -5.98 19.27
N PRO A 22 15.55 -6.42 18.82
CA PRO A 22 15.10 -6.23 17.45
C PRO A 22 14.98 -4.73 17.14
N CYS A 23 15.84 -4.26 16.25
CA CYS A 23 15.76 -2.90 15.69
C CYS A 23 14.65 -2.85 14.65
N VAL A 24 13.45 -2.44 15.07
CA VAL A 24 12.33 -2.20 14.16
C VAL A 24 12.18 -0.71 13.89
N ARG A 25 11.99 -0.38 12.61
CA ARG A 25 11.65 0.97 12.16
C ARG A 25 10.14 1.11 12.19
N GLN A 26 9.64 2.09 12.93
CA GLN A 26 8.23 2.42 12.86
C GLN A 26 8.04 3.46 11.76
N CYS A 27 7.32 3.06 10.71
CA CYS A 27 6.97 3.90 9.58
C CYS A 27 5.44 4.02 9.52
N GLU A 28 4.96 5.11 8.94
CA GLU A 28 3.55 5.24 8.55
C GLU A 28 3.17 4.19 7.49
N ASP A 29 1.88 3.88 7.40
CA ASP A 29 1.35 2.95 6.41
C ASP A 29 1.68 3.40 4.98
N SER A 30 2.19 2.47 4.17
CA SER A 30 2.40 2.72 2.74
C SER A 30 1.07 2.66 2.00
N ARG A 31 0.74 3.71 1.25
CA ARG A 31 -0.41 3.70 0.33
C ARG A 31 0.03 3.37 -1.10
N VAL A 32 -0.61 2.38 -1.71
CA VAL A 32 -0.43 2.06 -3.14
C VAL A 32 -1.75 2.32 -3.85
N VAL A 33 -1.71 3.11 -4.93
CA VAL A 33 -2.88 3.36 -5.78
C VAL A 33 -2.69 2.60 -7.08
N ILE A 34 -3.61 1.68 -7.37
CA ILE A 34 -3.65 0.96 -8.63
C ILE A 34 -4.56 1.75 -9.58
N GLN A 35 -4.01 2.20 -10.71
CA GLN A 35 -4.79 2.85 -11.76
C GLN A 35 -5.02 1.85 -12.90
N PRO A 36 -6.21 1.25 -12.98
CA PRO A 36 -6.55 0.40 -14.12
C PRO A 36 -6.73 1.25 -15.39
N PRO A 37 -6.58 0.67 -16.59
CA PRO A 37 -6.90 1.35 -17.84
C PRO A 37 -8.40 1.71 -17.90
N THR A 38 -8.72 2.78 -18.63
CA THR A 38 -10.12 3.18 -18.85
C THR A 38 -10.87 2.10 -19.64
N VAL A 39 -12.05 1.70 -19.16
CA VAL A 39 -12.93 0.75 -19.84
C VAL A 39 -14.12 1.52 -20.42
N GLN A 40 -14.40 1.33 -21.72
CA GLN A 40 -15.64 1.81 -22.33
C GLN A 40 -16.71 0.71 -22.28
N VAL A 41 -17.89 1.07 -21.80
CA VAL A 41 -19.07 0.19 -21.81
C VAL A 41 -20.04 0.72 -22.86
N THR A 42 -20.39 -0.13 -23.84
CA THR A 42 -21.47 0.15 -24.77
C THR A 42 -22.71 -0.61 -24.31
N LEU A 43 -23.79 0.13 -24.05
CA LEU A 43 -25.07 -0.47 -23.71
C LEU A 43 -25.88 -0.72 -24.99
N PRO A 44 -26.46 -1.91 -25.19
CA PRO A 44 -27.37 -2.12 -26.30
C PRO A 44 -28.56 -1.16 -26.19
N GLY A 45 -29.03 -0.68 -27.34
CA GLY A 45 -30.17 0.23 -27.38
C GLY A 45 -31.43 -0.38 -26.73
N PRO A 46 -32.39 0.45 -26.31
CA PRO A 46 -33.63 -0.04 -25.69
C PRO A 46 -34.39 -0.94 -26.67
N ILE A 47 -34.78 -2.13 -26.21
CA ILE A 47 -35.67 -3.01 -26.98
C ILE A 47 -37.07 -2.43 -26.90
N LEU A 48 -37.51 -1.75 -27.97
CA LEU A 48 -38.88 -1.30 -28.13
C LEU A 48 -39.70 -2.44 -28.74
N THR A 49 -40.37 -3.24 -27.90
CA THR A 49 -41.36 -4.20 -28.39
C THR A 49 -42.68 -3.46 -28.58
N SER A 50 -43.04 -3.13 -29.82
CA SER A 50 -44.40 -2.69 -30.14
C SER A 50 -45.23 -3.94 -30.47
N PHE A 51 -46.14 -4.32 -29.59
CA PHE A 51 -47.15 -5.34 -29.90
C PHE A 51 -48.18 -4.74 -30.87
N PRO A 52 -48.41 -5.33 -32.05
CA PRO A 52 -49.51 -4.90 -32.90
C PRO A 52 -50.85 -5.27 -32.24
N GLN A 53 -51.81 -4.33 -32.28
CA GLN A 53 -53.22 -4.54 -31.89
C GLN A 53 -54.00 -5.23 -33.00
#